data_AF-A0A930TUZ9-F1
#
_entry.id   AF-A0A930TUZ9-F1
#
_cell.length_a   1.000
_cell.length_b   1.000
_cell.length_c   1.000
_cell.angle_alpha   90.00
_cell.angle_beta   90.00
_cell.angle_gamma   90.00
#
_symmetry.space_group_name_H-M   'P 1'
#
loop_
_entity.id
_entity.type
_entity.pdbx_description
1 polymer ?
#
loop_
_entity_poly.entity_id
_entity_poly.type
_entity_poly.pdbx_seq_one_letter_code
_entity_poly.pdbx_strand_id
1 'polypeptide(L)'
;MNWQSQLTQLILNYYRENTAELEQLNLLRQCKLTRRWRSLRIECHTASTALALRDLSELIREPIAQLRIARHIKFLVKGDLVATVPVQSCKPLMPPLDARGNDADLLL
;
A
#
# COMPACT_ATOMS: atom_id res chain seq x y z
N MET A 1 -6.69 17.18 19.78
CA MET A 1 -5.82 16.02 20.04
C MET A 1 -5.67 15.24 18.74
N ASN A 2 -4.44 15.10 18.23
CA ASN A 2 -4.15 14.37 16.99
C ASN A 2 -4.50 12.88 17.19
N TRP A 3 -5.72 12.49 16.82
CA TRP A 3 -6.19 11.10 16.93
C TRP A 3 -5.58 10.17 15.87
N GLN A 4 -4.89 10.76 14.88
CA GLN A 4 -4.28 10.04 13.78
C GLN A 4 -3.19 9.11 14.33
N SER A 5 -3.37 7.81 14.11
CA SER A 5 -2.43 6.81 14.57
C SER A 5 -1.04 7.08 13.98
N GLN A 6 0.02 6.80 14.75
CA GLN A 6 1.41 6.87 14.26
C GLN A 6 1.59 6.08 12.95
N LEU A 7 0.83 4.99 12.77
CA LEU A 7 0.85 4.15 11.58
C LEU A 7 0.23 4.88 10.37
N THR A 8 -0.87 5.59 10.58
CA THR A 8 -1.47 6.45 9.55
C THR A 8 -0.48 7.52 9.10
N GLN A 9 0.19 8.20 10.03
CA GLN A 9 1.20 9.21 9.70
C GLN A 9 2.39 8.61 8.96
N LEU A 10 2.85 7.43 9.36
CA LEU A 10 3.96 6.74 8.72
C LEU A 10 3.66 6.36 7.27
N ILE A 11 2.44 5.88 6.98
CA ILE A 11 2.00 5.60 5.59
C ILE A 11 1.93 6.89 4.78
N LEU A 12 1.34 7.96 5.35
CA LEU A 12 1.21 9.24 4.63
C LEU A 12 2.57 9.90 4.39
N ASN A 13 3.51 9.78 5.33
CA ASN A 13 4.86 10.34 5.20
C ASN A 13 5.68 9.69 4.08
N TYR A 14 5.33 8.46 3.66
CA TYR A 14 5.95 7.83 2.49
C TYR A 14 5.73 8.67 1.22
N TYR A 15 4.56 9.32 1.11
CA TYR A 15 4.17 10.13 -0.04
C TYR A 15 4.44 11.64 0.14
N ARG A 16 5.29 12.04 1.09
CA ARG A 16 5.56 13.47 1.35
C ARG A 16 6.07 14.24 0.13
N GLU A 17 6.73 13.55 -0.80
CA GLU A 17 7.32 14.11 -2.02
C GLU A 17 6.34 14.05 -3.22
N ASN A 18 5.25 13.29 -3.11
CA ASN A 18 4.23 13.14 -4.15
C ASN A 18 2.84 13.55 -3.64
N THR A 19 2.54 14.85 -3.72
CA THR A 19 1.34 15.45 -3.12
C THR A 19 0.03 14.96 -3.75
N ALA A 20 0.04 14.60 -5.04
CA ALA A 20 -1.16 14.10 -5.73
C ALA A 20 -1.62 12.73 -5.18
N GLU A 21 -0.70 11.81 -4.94
CA GLU A 21 -0.99 10.51 -4.34
C GLU A 21 -1.37 10.64 -2.86
N LEU A 22 -0.71 11.57 -2.15
CA LEU A 22 -1.03 11.88 -0.77
C LEU A 22 -2.48 12.39 -0.60
N GLU A 23 -2.96 13.23 -1.54
CA GLU A 23 -4.33 13.73 -1.52
C GLU A 23 -5.38 12.63 -1.69
N GLN A 24 -5.13 11.65 -2.56
CA GLN A 24 -6.00 10.49 -2.75
C GLN A 24 -6.10 9.64 -1.47
N LEU A 25 -5.01 9.58 -0.68
CA LEU A 25 -4.94 8.83 0.57
C LEU A 25 -5.49 9.59 1.78
N ASN A 26 -6.01 10.82 1.64
CA ASN A 26 -6.56 11.57 2.78
C ASN A 26 -7.72 10.83 3.48
N LEU A 27 -8.45 9.97 2.78
CA LEU A 27 -9.49 9.10 3.37
C LEU A 27 -8.94 8.19 4.49
N LEU A 28 -7.65 7.82 4.45
CA LEU A 28 -7.02 7.05 5.54
C LEU A 28 -7.04 7.79 6.88
N ARG A 29 -7.09 9.12 6.89
CA ARG A 29 -7.17 9.93 8.12
C ARG A 29 -8.50 9.77 8.85
N GLN A 30 -9.52 9.27 8.16
CA GLN A 30 -10.86 9.01 8.71
C GLN A 30 -11.01 7.56 9.19
N CYS A 31 -10.08 6.67 8.85
CA CYS A 31 -10.11 5.27 9.25
C CYS A 31 -9.11 5.00 10.39
N LYS A 32 -9.43 4.02 11.22
CA LYS A 32 -8.56 3.55 12.30
C LYS A 32 -7.68 2.42 11.78
N LEU A 33 -6.37 2.64 11.80
CA LEU A 33 -5.40 1.64 11.36
C LEU A 33 -4.86 0.87 12.58
N THR A 34 -4.90 -0.46 12.50
CA THR A 34 -4.30 -1.32 13.53
C THR A 34 -3.52 -2.46 12.91
N ARG A 35 -2.33 -2.72 13.42
CA ARG A 35 -1.52 -3.87 12.99
C ARG A 35 -1.76 -5.05 13.93
N ARG A 36 -2.05 -6.21 13.36
CA ARG A 36 -2.11 -7.49 14.08
C ARG A 36 -1.34 -8.54 13.30
N TRP A 37 -0.27 -9.07 13.89
CA TRP A 37 0.60 -10.06 13.26
C TRP A 37 1.06 -9.62 11.86
N ARG A 38 0.64 -10.35 10.82
CA ARG A 38 0.96 -10.11 9.41
C ARG A 38 -0.16 -9.39 8.66
N SER A 39 -1.13 -8.81 9.37
CA SER A 39 -2.25 -8.10 8.77
C SER A 39 -2.35 -6.67 9.27
N LEU A 40 -2.52 -5.74 8.33
CA LEU A 40 -2.98 -4.39 8.64
C LEU A 40 -4.51 -4.38 8.54
N ARG A 41 -5.18 -3.86 9.56
CA ARG A 41 -6.62 -3.64 9.58
C ARG A 41 -6.87 -2.14 9.40
N ILE A 42 -7.68 -1.80 8.41
CA ILE A 42 -8.15 -0.46 8.11
C ILE A 42 -9.65 -0.46 8.42
N GLU A 43 -10.00 0.07 9.60
CA GLU A 43 -11.37 0.15 10.09
C GLU A 43 -11.96 1.50 9.66
N CYS A 44 -12.92 1.46 8.75
CA CYS A 44 -13.57 2.65 8.21
C CYS A 44 -15.00 2.80 8.75
N HIS A 45 -15.50 4.03 8.75
CA HIS A 45 -16.83 4.32 9.30
C HIS A 45 -17.96 3.81 8.40
N THR A 46 -17.76 3.83 7.07
CA THR A 46 -18.76 3.46 6.07
C THR A 46 -18.18 2.49 5.04
N ALA A 47 -19.07 1.70 4.43
CA ALA A 47 -18.72 0.80 3.33
C ALA A 47 -18.23 1.56 2.09
N SER A 48 -18.78 2.75 1.80
CA SER A 48 -18.32 3.60 0.70
C SER A 48 -16.85 3.98 0.84
N THR A 49 -16.42 4.39 2.04
CA THR A 49 -15.01 4.73 2.31
C THR A 49 -14.10 3.51 2.23
N ALA A 50 -14.57 2.35 2.73
CA ALA A 50 -13.82 1.10 2.64
C ALA A 50 -13.62 0.65 1.18
N LEU A 51 -14.63 0.78 0.33
CA LEU A 51 -14.57 0.46 -1.10
C LEU A 51 -13.66 1.44 -1.85
N ALA A 52 -13.79 2.74 -1.59
CA ALA A 52 -12.90 3.74 -2.20
C ALA A 52 -11.41 3.48 -1.85
N LEU A 53 -11.12 3.14 -0.59
CA LEU A 53 -9.75 2.78 -0.19
C LEU A 53 -9.28 1.44 -0.75
N ARG A 54 -10.19 0.48 -0.96
CA ARG A 54 -9.88 -0.76 -1.66
C ARG A 54 -9.48 -0.48 -3.11
N ASP A 55 -10.18 0.43 -3.78
CA ASP A 55 -9.87 0.78 -5.17
C ASP A 55 -8.52 1.52 -5.27
N LEU A 56 -8.13 2.25 -4.22
CA LEU A 56 -6.79 2.82 -4.04
C LEU A 56 -5.77 1.83 -3.44
N SER A 57 -6.05 0.52 -3.42
CA SER A 57 -5.23 -0.42 -2.67
C SER A 57 -3.79 -0.51 -3.16
N GLU A 58 -3.49 -0.22 -4.43
CA GLU A 58 -2.10 -0.20 -4.93
C GLU A 58 -1.26 0.87 -4.22
N LEU A 59 -1.79 2.09 -4.06
CA LEU A 59 -1.15 3.19 -3.32
C LEU A 59 -1.01 2.88 -1.82
N ILE A 60 -1.85 2.00 -1.28
CA ILE A 60 -1.73 1.59 0.12
C ILE A 60 -0.72 0.43 0.25
N ARG A 61 -0.67 -0.48 -0.73
CA ARG A 61 0.22 -1.64 -0.72
C ARG A 61 1.68 -1.24 -0.79
N GLU A 62 2.02 -0.26 -1.62
CA GLU A 62 3.40 0.16 -1.82
C GLU A 62 4.12 0.55 -0.51
N PRO A 63 3.63 1.52 0.29
CA PRO A 63 4.28 1.87 1.56
C PRO A 63 4.26 0.70 2.54
N ILE A 64 3.22 -0.12 2.56
CA ILE A 64 3.13 -1.28 3.46
C ILE A 64 4.17 -2.35 3.11
N ALA A 65 4.44 -2.55 1.81
CA ALA A 65 5.46 -3.45 1.31
C ALA A 65 6.86 -2.92 1.63
N GLN A 66 7.16 -1.67 1.25
CA GLN A 66 8.47 -1.05 1.44
C GLN A 66 8.84 -0.92 2.92
N LEU A 67 7.87 -0.55 3.76
CA LEU A 67 8.05 -0.41 5.21
C LEU A 67 7.86 -1.74 5.96
N ARG A 68 7.58 -2.84 5.23
CA ARG A 68 7.43 -4.21 5.76
C ARG A 68 6.43 -4.30 6.92
N ILE A 69 5.34 -3.54 6.83
CA ILE A 69 4.34 -3.40 7.92
C ILE A 69 3.49 -4.66 8.04
N ALA A 70 3.03 -5.22 6.92
CA ALA A 70 2.11 -6.36 6.89
C ALA A 70 2.23 -7.14 5.56
N ARG A 71 1.64 -8.36 5.52
CA ARG A 71 1.52 -9.18 4.30
C ARG A 71 0.13 -9.10 3.66
N HIS A 72 -0.87 -8.66 4.41
CA HIS A 72 -2.24 -8.49 3.92
C HIS A 72 -2.86 -7.24 4.55
N ILE A 73 -3.75 -6.59 3.80
CA ILE A 73 -4.54 -5.46 4.27
C ILE A 73 -5.99 -5.93 4.33
N LYS A 74 -6.64 -5.70 5.46
CA LYS A 74 -8.06 -5.99 5.69
C LYS A 74 -8.80 -4.67 5.81
N PHE A 75 -9.84 -4.50 5.02
CA PHE A 75 -10.77 -3.37 5.12
C PHE A 75 -11.99 -3.81 5.92
N LEU A 76 -12.30 -3.06 6.96
CA LEU A 76 -13.41 -3.37 7.88
C LEU A 76 -14.35 -2.19 8.02
N VAL A 77 -15.61 -2.48 8.33
CA VAL A 77 -16.64 -1.49 8.67
C VAL A 77 -17.43 -2.00 9.87
N LYS A 78 -17.37 -1.27 10.99
CA LYS A 78 -18.00 -1.66 12.27
C LYS A 78 -17.59 -3.07 12.72
N GLY A 79 -16.35 -3.47 12.42
CA GLY A 79 -15.81 -4.80 12.71
C GLY A 79 -16.07 -5.87 11.65
N ASP A 80 -16.93 -5.61 10.67
CA ASP A 80 -17.23 -6.54 9.58
C ASP A 80 -16.19 -6.46 8.47
N LEU A 81 -15.71 -7.61 7.99
CA LEU A 81 -14.72 -7.67 6.93
C LEU A 81 -15.37 -7.39 5.57
N VAL A 82 -14.95 -6.31 4.91
CA VAL A 82 -15.42 -5.94 3.57
C VAL A 82 -14.53 -6.53 2.48
N ALA A 83 -13.20 -6.44 2.66
CA ALA A 83 -12.24 -6.92 1.68
C ALA A 83 -10.91 -7.28 2.32
N THR A 84 -10.19 -8.20 1.70
CA THR A 84 -8.78 -8.48 2.01
C THR A 84 -7.96 -8.40 0.74
N VAL A 85 -6.87 -7.64 0.75
CA VAL A 85 -5.93 -7.55 -0.36
C VAL A 85 -4.54 -8.00 0.09
N PRO A 86 -3.83 -8.80 -0.71
CA PRO A 86 -2.47 -9.20 -0.40
C PRO A 86 -1.51 -8.02 -0.63
N VAL A 87 -0.49 -7.93 0.21
CA VAL A 87 0.66 -7.05 0.02
C VAL A 87 1.72 -7.89 -0.67
N GLN A 88 1.47 -8.26 -1.92
CA GLN A 88 2.54 -8.72 -2.80
C GLN A 88 3.13 -7.45 -3.43
N SER A 89 4.45 -7.30 -3.34
CA SER A 89 5.17 -6.24 -4.02
C SER A 89 4.97 -6.41 -5.52
N CYS A 90 4.04 -5.64 -6.11
CA CYS A 90 3.79 -5.65 -7.56
C CYS A 90 4.91 -4.94 -8.34
N LYS A 91 5.87 -4.31 -7.64
CA LYS A 91 7.10 -3.81 -8.25
C LYS A 91 8.14 -4.94 -8.23
N PRO A 92 8.52 -5.53 -9.39
CA PRO A 92 9.66 -6.42 -9.43
C PRO A 92 10.87 -5.64 -8.89
N LEU A 93 11.51 -6.19 -7.87
CA LEU A 93 12.79 -5.70 -7.41
C LEU A 93 13.79 -6.06 -8.52
N MET A 94 14.08 -5.07 -9.37
CA MET A 94 15.03 -5.08 -10.49
C MET A 94 14.54 -5.72 -11.82
N PRO A 95 14.86 -5.11 -12.99
CA PRO A 95 15.09 -5.87 -14.21
C PRO A 95 16.38 -6.71 -14.06
N PRO A 96 16.56 -7.84 -14.76
CA PRO A 96 17.83 -8.53 -14.76
C PRO A 96 18.91 -7.57 -15.26
N LEU A 97 19.87 -7.21 -14.40
CA LEU A 97 21.19 -6.80 -14.89
C LEU A 97 21.74 -8.07 -15.52
N ASP A 98 21.60 -8.23 -16.84
CA ASP A 98 22.40 -9.07 -17.74
C ASP A 98 21.78 -8.99 -19.16
N ALA A 99 21.84 -7.81 -19.77
CA ALA A 99 21.81 -7.68 -21.24
C ALA A 99 23.12 -7.00 -21.66
N ARG A 100 24.24 -7.58 -21.20
CA ARG A 100 25.58 -7.11 -21.53
C ARG A 100 26.15 -8.05 -22.60
N GLY A 101 26.09 -7.59 -23.85
CA GLY A 101 27.02 -7.93 -24.92
C GLY A 101 26.90 -9.33 -25.52
N ASN A 102 26.45 -9.38 -26.77
CA ASN A 102 27.24 -10.01 -27.83
C ASN A 102 26.84 -9.40 -29.18
N ASP A 103 27.41 -8.23 -29.45
CA ASP A 103 27.89 -7.91 -30.80
C ASP A 103 29.20 -8.68 -30.97
N ALA A 104 29.13 -9.91 -31.48
CA ALA A 104 30.20 -10.53 -32.25
C ALA A 104 29.74 -11.88 -32.79
N ASP A 105 30.00 -12.03 -34.08
CA ASP A 105 30.18 -13.24 -34.87
C ASP A 105 29.02 -13.79 -35.71
N LEU A 106 29.36 -13.92 -37.01
CA LEU A 106 28.71 -14.57 -38.16
C LEU A 106 27.68 -13.68 -38.88
N LEU A 107 27.98 -12.93 -39.95
CA LEU A 107 28.76 -13.26 -41.15
C LEU A 107 28.81 -14.76 -41.45
N LEU A 108 27.76 -15.26 -42.11
CA LEU A 108 27.84 -16.04 -43.35
C LEU A 108 26.45 -16.12 -44.00
#